data_AF-A0A6L3X5Z8-F1
#
_entry.id   AF-A0A6L3X5Z8-F1
#
_cell.length_a   1.000
_cell.length_b   1.000
_cell.length_c   1.000
_cell.angle_alpha   90.00
_cell.angle_beta   90.00
_cell.angle_gamma   90.00
#
_symmetry.space_group_name_H-M   'P 1'
#
loop_
_entity.id
_entity.type
_entity.pdbx_description
1 polymer ?
#
loop_
_entity_poly.entity_id
_entity_poly.type
_entity_poly.pdbx_seq_one_letter_code
_entity_poly.pdbx_strand_id
1 'polypeptide(L)'
;QGGGSPARRNAPGHAVEPAQSTIQRTRLEVRQKLLEARSQVMSLMSTLQIQGRQEALSARTRELYQQQYLDLGSRPLLDVLNAEQEVYQARFTQQQTAGQLHQLQLNCLYNTGRLRHAFDLENRTIQTVEIQP
;
A
#
# COMPACT_ATOMS: atom_id res chain seq x y z
N GLN A 1 -14.02 -9.20 -62.79
CA GLN A 1 -13.60 -8.17 -61.82
C GLN A 1 -13.84 -8.73 -60.42
N GLY A 2 -12.79 -9.33 -59.85
CA GLY A 2 -12.85 -10.11 -58.60
C GLY A 2 -12.06 -9.44 -57.49
N GLY A 3 -12.73 -8.62 -56.68
CA GLY A 3 -12.12 -7.91 -55.54
C GLY A 3 -12.80 -8.16 -54.19
N GLY A 4 -13.84 -9.00 -54.12
CA GLY A 4 -14.68 -9.13 -52.91
C GLY A 4 -14.19 -10.13 -51.86
N SER A 5 -13.17 -10.96 -52.16
CA SER A 5 -12.81 -12.11 -51.32
C SER A 5 -11.53 -12.01 -50.45
N PRO A 6 -10.58 -11.08 -50.63
CA PRO A 6 -9.48 -10.91 -49.66
C PRO A 6 -9.87 -10.01 -48.47
N ALA A 7 -10.75 -9.03 -48.65
CA ALA A 7 -11.12 -8.07 -47.58
C ALA A 7 -11.85 -8.74 -46.38
N ARG A 8 -12.64 -9.78 -46.63
CA ARG A 8 -13.41 -10.48 -45.58
C ARG A 8 -12.59 -11.53 -44.82
N ARG A 9 -11.44 -11.97 -45.36
CA ARG A 9 -10.50 -12.88 -44.67
C ARG A 9 -9.47 -12.13 -43.83
N ASN A 10 -9.26 -10.84 -44.08
CA ASN A 10 -8.35 -9.99 -43.30
C ASN A 10 -9.04 -9.30 -42.11
N ALA A 11 -10.38 -9.21 -42.10
CA ALA A 11 -11.14 -8.63 -40.98
C ALA A 11 -10.90 -9.30 -39.61
N PRO A 12 -10.69 -10.63 -39.48
CA PRO A 12 -10.32 -11.26 -38.22
C PRO A 12 -8.87 -10.97 -37.80
N GLY A 13 -7.95 -10.81 -38.75
CA GLY A 13 -6.54 -10.48 -38.49
C GLY A 13 -6.36 -9.08 -37.89
N HIS A 14 -7.15 -8.11 -38.37
CA HIS A 14 -7.15 -6.73 -37.86
C HIS A 14 -7.73 -6.58 -36.43
N ALA A 15 -8.38 -7.60 -35.87
CA ALA A 15 -8.83 -7.61 -34.47
C ALA A 15 -7.83 -8.31 -33.53
N VAL A 16 -7.00 -9.22 -34.06
CA VAL A 16 -5.99 -9.93 -33.29
C VAL A 16 -4.78 -9.04 -32.97
N GLU A 17 -4.33 -8.23 -33.93
CA GLU A 17 -3.25 -7.25 -33.70
C GLU A 17 -3.54 -6.23 -32.58
N PRO A 18 -4.70 -5.54 -32.54
CA PRO A 18 -5.03 -4.64 -31.45
C PRO A 18 -5.20 -5.40 -30.13
N ALA A 19 -5.81 -6.59 -30.13
CA ALA A 19 -5.91 -7.40 -28.92
C ALA A 19 -4.53 -7.82 -28.37
N GLN A 20 -3.60 -8.22 -29.22
CA GLN A 20 -2.22 -8.53 -28.84
C GLN A 20 -1.49 -7.29 -28.31
N SER A 21 -1.66 -6.13 -28.96
CA SER A 21 -1.12 -4.85 -28.50
C SER A 21 -1.69 -4.47 -27.12
N THR A 22 -3.00 -4.63 -26.90
CA THR A 22 -3.64 -4.42 -25.60
C THR A 22 -3.05 -5.34 -24.54
N ILE A 23 -2.87 -6.63 -24.82
CA ILE A 23 -2.24 -7.57 -23.86
C ILE A 23 -0.82 -7.13 -23.49
N GLN A 24 0.00 -6.75 -24.48
CA GLN A 24 1.37 -6.29 -24.21
C GLN A 24 1.39 -5.01 -23.39
N ARG A 25 0.49 -4.07 -23.70
CA ARG A 25 0.32 -2.84 -22.94
C ARG A 25 -0.10 -3.12 -21.50
N THR A 26 -1.12 -3.95 -21.28
CA THR A 26 -1.57 -4.33 -19.93
C THR A 26 -0.44 -5.00 -19.14
N ARG A 27 0.35 -5.89 -19.77
CA ARG A 27 1.51 -6.53 -19.11
C ARG A 27 2.57 -5.50 -18.70
N LEU A 28 2.87 -4.55 -19.56
CA LEU A 28 3.82 -3.47 -19.24
C LEU A 28 3.30 -2.60 -18.10
N GLU A 29 2.03 -2.20 -18.14
CA GLU A 29 1.38 -1.40 -17.10
C GLU A 29 1.38 -2.13 -15.75
N VAL A 30 1.05 -3.43 -15.71
CA VAL A 30 1.09 -4.24 -14.48
C VAL A 30 2.52 -4.35 -13.94
N ARG A 31 3.50 -4.60 -14.81
CA ARG A 31 4.92 -4.68 -14.42
C ARG A 31 5.42 -3.36 -13.84
N GLN A 32 5.06 -2.24 -14.47
CA GLN A 32 5.39 -0.91 -13.99
C GLN A 32 4.76 -0.65 -12.62
N LYS A 33 3.45 -0.88 -12.47
CA LYS A 33 2.75 -0.73 -11.19
C LYS A 33 3.36 -1.59 -10.08
N LEU A 34 3.83 -2.80 -10.40
CA LEU A 34 4.47 -3.67 -9.41
C LEU A 34 5.85 -3.14 -8.97
N LEU A 35 6.63 -2.58 -9.90
CA LEU A 35 7.92 -1.95 -9.58
C LEU A 35 7.73 -0.69 -8.73
N GLU A 36 6.75 0.14 -9.09
CA GLU A 36 6.37 1.34 -8.32
C GLU A 36 5.85 0.96 -6.93
N ALA A 37 4.99 -0.05 -6.82
CA ALA A 37 4.50 -0.52 -5.54
C ALA A 37 5.64 -1.08 -4.67
N ARG A 38 6.61 -1.79 -5.26
CA ARG A 38 7.80 -2.27 -4.53
C ARG A 38 8.62 -1.12 -3.97
N SER A 39 8.88 -0.07 -4.75
CA SER A 39 9.65 1.08 -4.26
C SER A 39 8.88 1.85 -3.17
N GLN A 40 7.56 2.00 -3.32
CA GLN A 40 6.68 2.60 -2.32
C GLN A 40 6.66 1.80 -1.00
N VAL A 41 6.59 0.47 -1.04
CA VAL A 41 6.67 -0.38 0.16
C VAL A 41 7.98 -0.12 0.91
N MET A 42 9.12 -0.13 0.21
CA MET A 42 10.42 0.12 0.83
C MET A 42 10.49 1.51 1.46
N SER A 43 9.94 2.52 0.79
CA SER A 43 9.85 3.89 1.29
C SER A 43 9.01 3.97 2.57
N LEU A 44 7.78 3.43 2.55
CA LEU A 44 6.88 3.43 3.69
C LEU A 44 7.45 2.67 4.90
N MET A 45 8.14 1.55 4.66
CA MET A 45 8.82 0.82 5.72
C MET A 45 9.93 1.65 6.37
N SER A 46 10.72 2.39 5.56
CA SER A 46 11.73 3.32 6.08
C SER A 46 11.09 4.46 6.87
N THR A 47 10.00 5.03 6.35
CA THR A 47 9.21 6.07 7.03
C THR A 47 8.69 5.59 8.39
N LEU A 48 8.16 4.37 8.48
CA LEU A 48 7.70 3.78 9.75
C LEU A 48 8.83 3.64 10.78
N GLN A 49 10.03 3.26 10.35
CA GLN A 49 11.19 3.18 11.25
C GLN A 49 11.57 4.56 11.80
N ILE A 50 11.54 5.59 10.97
CA ILE A 50 11.83 6.98 11.38
C ILE A 50 10.75 7.48 12.34
N GLN A 51 9.47 7.28 12.01
CA GLN A 51 8.34 7.67 12.86
C GLN A 51 8.37 6.97 14.21
N GLY A 52 8.71 5.68 14.26
CA GLY A 52 8.86 4.95 15.52
C GLY A 52 9.97 5.50 16.42
N ARG A 53 11.09 5.95 15.84
CA ARG A 53 12.15 6.63 16.60
C ARG A 53 11.68 7.98 17.12
N GLN A 54 10.94 8.74 16.29
CA GLN A 54 10.40 10.03 16.69
C GLN A 54 9.40 9.90 17.84
N GLU A 55 8.49 8.92 17.79
CA GLU A 55 7.53 8.65 18.87
C GLU A 55 8.24 8.33 20.18
N ALA A 56 9.27 7.47 20.14
CA ALA A 56 10.04 7.12 21.32
C ALA A 56 10.78 8.33 21.92
N LEU A 57 11.29 9.24 21.09
CA LEU A 57 11.91 10.49 21.54
C LEU A 57 10.87 11.44 22.16
N SER A 58 9.72 11.64 21.50
CA SER A 58 8.63 12.47 22.03
C SER A 58 8.10 11.93 23.37
N ALA A 59 7.99 10.61 23.52
CA ALA A 59 7.55 9.98 24.77
C ALA A 59 8.52 10.26 25.94
N ARG A 60 9.84 10.18 25.67
CA ARG A 60 10.87 10.54 26.66
C ARG A 60 10.85 12.03 27.00
N THR A 61 10.65 12.90 26.01
CA THR A 61 10.51 14.36 26.25
C THR A 61 9.31 14.65 27.14
N ARG A 62 8.16 14.02 26.87
CA ARG A 62 6.97 14.12 27.70
C ARG A 62 7.25 13.67 29.14
N GLU A 63 7.92 12.54 29.35
CA GLU A 63 8.29 12.06 30.69
C GLU A 63 9.17 13.06 31.45
N LEU A 64 10.18 13.62 30.77
CA LEU A 64 11.04 14.65 31.34
C LEU A 64 10.25 15.91 31.71
N TYR A 65 9.27 16.31 30.90
CA TYR A 65 8.45 17.48 31.18
C TYR A 65 7.48 17.22 32.34
N GLN A 66 6.94 16.01 32.45
CA GLN A 66 6.13 15.58 33.60
C GLN A 66 6.94 15.64 34.90
N GLN A 67 8.17 15.14 34.89
CA GLN A 67 9.08 15.22 36.06
C GLN A 67 9.38 16.68 36.43
N GLN A 68 9.70 17.54 35.46
CA GLN A 68 9.98 18.96 35.73
C GLN A 68 8.77 19.73 36.27
N TYR A 69 7.56 19.37 35.83
CA TYR A 69 6.31 19.93 36.37
C TYR A 69 6.07 19.50 37.82
N LEU A 70 6.25 18.21 38.13
CA LEU A 70 5.97 17.63 39.45
C LEU A 70 7.04 17.94 40.51
N ASP A 71 8.32 17.84 40.15
CA ASP A 71 9.43 17.87 41.11
C ASP A 71 9.99 19.29 41.29
N LEU A 72 10.03 20.10 40.23
CA LEU A 72 10.73 21.39 40.23
C LEU A 72 9.81 22.61 40.07
N GLY A 73 8.55 22.43 39.65
CA GLY A 73 7.65 23.53 39.29
C GLY A 73 8.20 24.44 38.19
N SER A 74 9.26 24.03 37.49
CA SER A 74 10.02 24.84 36.53
C SER A 74 9.43 24.78 35.12
N ARG A 75 8.44 23.91 34.90
CA ARG A 75 7.77 23.72 33.61
C ARG A 75 6.28 24.02 33.75
N PRO A 76 5.68 24.84 32.86
CA PRO A 76 4.24 25.04 32.88
C PRO A 76 3.50 23.77 32.45
N LEU A 77 2.31 23.52 33.03
CA LEU A 77 1.44 22.39 32.65
C LEU A 77 1.16 22.36 31.13
N LEU A 78 1.08 23.52 30.49
CA LEU A 78 0.89 23.64 29.05
C LEU A 78 1.97 22.91 28.25
N ASP A 79 3.23 22.98 28.66
CA ASP A 79 4.33 22.29 27.96
C ASP A 79 4.18 20.77 28.05
N VAL A 80 3.73 20.27 29.20
CA VAL A 80 3.43 18.84 29.40
C VAL A 80 2.30 18.40 28.48
N LEU A 81 1.23 19.19 28.40
CA LEU A 81 0.09 18.91 27.52
C LEU A 81 0.48 18.96 26.04
N ASN A 82 1.34 19.89 25.64
CA ASN A 82 1.86 19.96 24.29
C ASN A 82 2.72 18.73 23.96
N ALA A 83 3.60 18.31 24.87
CA ALA A 83 4.40 17.10 24.68
C ALA A 83 3.52 15.84 24.59
N GLU A 84 2.46 15.75 25.40
CA GLU A 84 1.46 14.66 25.30
C GLU A 84 0.76 14.67 23.93
N GLN A 85 0.32 15.84 23.44
CA GLN A 85 -0.28 15.97 22.11
C GLN A 85 0.69 15.55 20.99
N GLU A 86 1.97 15.94 21.07
CA GLU A 86 2.99 15.53 20.11
C GLU A 86 3.16 14.00 20.06
N VAL A 87 3.16 13.32 21.21
CA VAL A 87 3.22 11.85 21.26
C VAL A 87 2.02 11.22 20.55
N TYR A 88 0.81 11.70 20.81
CA TYR A 88 -0.38 11.17 20.13
C TYR A 88 -0.38 11.47 18.63
N GLN A 89 0.07 12.66 18.22
CA GLN A 89 0.18 13.00 16.80
C GLN A 89 1.20 12.11 16.08
N ALA A 90 2.33 11.80 16.73
CA ALA A 90 3.33 10.88 16.20
C ALA A 90 2.74 9.46 16.03
N ARG A 91 2.02 8.95 17.04
CA ARG A 91 1.34 7.66 16.98
C ARG A 91 0.29 7.60 15.88
N PHE A 92 -0.54 8.63 15.75
CA PHE A 92 -1.57 8.70 14.72
C PHE A 92 -0.94 8.65 13.32
N THR A 93 0.10 9.46 13.10
CA THR A 93 0.84 9.49 11.83
C THR A 93 1.44 8.12 11.51
N GLN A 94 2.01 7.44 12.51
CA GLN A 94 2.55 6.08 12.35
C GLN A 94 1.46 5.07 11.95
N GLN A 95 0.28 5.12 12.58
CA GLN A 95 -0.84 4.24 12.23
C GLN A 95 -1.36 4.53 10.81
N GLN A 96 -1.40 5.79 10.40
CA GLN A 96 -1.77 6.16 9.04
C GLN A 96 -0.78 5.59 8.01
N THR A 97 0.53 5.69 8.26
CA THR A 97 1.56 5.11 7.39
C THR A 97 1.49 3.58 7.36
N ALA A 98 1.21 2.94 8.50
CA ALA A 98 1.00 1.49 8.56
C ALA A 98 -0.24 1.06 7.74
N GLY A 99 -1.33 1.82 7.82
CA GLY A 99 -2.53 1.60 7.00
C GLY A 99 -2.25 1.72 5.50
N GLN A 100 -1.49 2.74 5.08
CA GLN A 100 -1.06 2.90 3.68
C GLN A 100 -0.20 1.72 3.21
N LEU A 101 0.69 1.23 4.07
CA LEU A 101 1.52 0.05 3.77
C LEU A 101 0.65 -1.20 3.57
N HIS A 102 -0.32 -1.46 4.45
CA HIS A 102 -1.23 -2.60 4.32
C HIS A 102 -2.09 -2.50 3.05
N GLN A 103 -2.63 -1.32 2.74
CA GLN A 103 -3.40 -1.11 1.51
C GLN A 103 -2.54 -1.40 0.27
N LEU A 104 -1.28 -0.97 0.27
CA LEU A 104 -0.35 -1.24 -0.83
C LEU A 104 -0.02 -2.74 -0.95
N GLN A 105 0.18 -3.44 0.17
CA GLN A 105 0.39 -4.88 0.19
C GLN A 105 -0.81 -5.65 -0.40
N LEU A 106 -2.03 -5.26 -0.05
CA LEU A 106 -3.25 -5.83 -0.64
C LEU A 106 -3.32 -5.59 -2.14
N ASN A 107 -3.01 -4.38 -2.60
CA ASN A 107 -2.95 -4.05 -4.02
C ASN A 107 -1.90 -4.90 -4.75
N CYS A 108 -0.74 -5.14 -4.15
CA CYS A 108 0.27 -6.04 -4.71
C CYS A 108 -0.24 -7.48 -4.85
N LEU A 109 -0.88 -8.01 -3.80
CA LEU A 109 -1.46 -9.35 -3.82
C LEU A 109 -2.56 -9.48 -4.89
N TYR A 110 -3.41 -8.46 -5.03
CA TYR A 110 -4.45 -8.41 -6.06
C TYR A 110 -3.86 -8.40 -7.48
N ASN A 111 -2.93 -7.48 -7.78
CA ASN A 111 -2.36 -7.35 -9.12
C ASN A 111 -1.46 -8.52 -9.53
N THR A 112 -0.90 -9.26 -8.56
CA THR A 112 -0.11 -10.48 -8.82
C THR A 112 -0.98 -11.74 -8.87
N GLY A 113 -2.29 -11.64 -8.61
CA GLY A 113 -3.20 -12.79 -8.54
C GLY A 113 -3.01 -13.66 -7.29
N ARG A 114 -2.15 -13.27 -6.35
CA ARG A 114 -1.78 -14.06 -5.16
C ARG A 114 -2.66 -13.79 -3.94
N LEU A 115 -3.71 -12.99 -4.08
CA LEU A 115 -4.61 -12.65 -2.99
C LEU A 115 -5.24 -13.90 -2.35
N ARG A 116 -5.72 -14.84 -3.16
CA ARG A 116 -6.36 -16.08 -2.67
C ARG A 116 -5.38 -16.96 -1.90
N HIS A 117 -4.18 -17.17 -2.44
CA HIS A 117 -3.07 -17.85 -1.76
C HIS A 117 -2.73 -17.19 -0.43
N ALA A 118 -2.58 -15.86 -0.40
CA ALA A 118 -2.15 -15.13 0.80
C ALA A 118 -3.17 -15.19 1.94
N PHE A 119 -4.45 -15.38 1.63
CA PHE A 119 -5.54 -15.54 2.59
C PHE A 119 -5.98 -16.99 2.77
N ASP A 120 -5.24 -17.97 2.24
CA ASP A 120 -5.57 -19.41 2.34
C ASP A 120 -6.99 -19.74 1.84
N LEU A 121 -7.42 -19.05 0.78
CA LEU A 121 -8.75 -19.23 0.17
C LEU A 121 -8.72 -20.17 -1.04
N GLU A 122 -7.55 -20.68 -1.41
CA GLU A 122 -7.42 -21.71 -2.44
C GLU A 122 -8.08 -23.01 -1.94
N ASN A 123 -8.88 -23.65 -2.79
CA ASN A 123 -9.67 -24.84 -2.45
C ASN A 123 -10.71 -24.65 -1.32
N ARG A 124 -11.05 -23.41 -0.96
CA ARG A 124 -12.20 -23.13 -0.08
C ARG A 124 -13.42 -22.73 -0.89
N THR A 125 -14.54 -23.41 -0.68
CA THR A 125 -15.84 -23.00 -1.19
C THR A 125 -16.31 -21.77 -0.43
N ILE A 126 -16.32 -20.60 -1.08
CA ILE A 126 -16.96 -19.39 -0.58
C ILE A 126 -18.29 -19.23 -1.33
N GLN A 127 -19.40 -19.28 -0.60
CA GLN A 127 -20.74 -19.01 -1.14
C GLN A 127 -21.06 -19.73 -2.47
N THR A 128 -20.86 -21.05 -2.51
CA THR A 128 -21.31 -21.93 -3.62
C THR A 128 -20.52 -21.82 -4.94
N VAL A 129 -19.45 -21.03 -4.99
CA VAL A 129 -18.54 -20.99 -6.15
C VAL A 129 -17.21 -21.65 -5.77
N GLU A 130 -16.84 -22.69 -6.52
CA GLU A 130 -15.57 -23.38 -6.37
C GLU A 130 -14.45 -22.49 -6.93
N ILE A 131 -13.55 -22.06 -6.05
CA ILE A 131 -12.43 -21.20 -6.42
C ILE A 131 -11.30 -22.10 -6.94
N GLN A 132 -11.29 -22.34 -8.25
CA GLN A 132 -10.19 -23.02 -8.94
C GLN A 132 -8.90 -22.19 -8.91
N PRO A 133 -7.72 -22.85 -8.93
CA PRO A 133 -6.41 -22.23 -8.73
C PRO A 133 -6.17 -21.02 -9.64
#